data_AF-A0A661F272-F1
#
_entry.id   AF-A0A661F272-F1
#
_cell.length_a   1.000
_cell.length_b   1.000
_cell.length_c   1.000
_cell.angle_alpha   90.00
_cell.angle_beta   90.00
_cell.angle_gamma   90.00
#
_symmetry.space_group_name_H-M   'P 1'
#
loop_
_entity.id
_entity.type
_entity.pdbx_description
1 polymer ?
#
loop_
_entity_poly.entity_id
_entity_poly.type
_entity_poly.pdbx_seq_one_letter_code
_entity_poly.pdbx_strand_id
1 'polypeptide(L)'
;MVFNDHGTLQRLLWGVSTHRPTDPRSSYLKIGDEEKVSQRIVEYIRAGRLFVGVEGDEPALAYAINTYGSEAFIFSSDYPHEVNKETIEHEIDELMEIDDITDTDKANVLAANAQRFYSI
;
A
#
# COMPACT_ATOMS: atom_id res chain seq x y z
N MET A 1 -5.81 18.09 18.73
CA MET A 1 -5.04 16.86 18.46
C MET A 1 -5.47 16.44 17.07
N VAL A 2 -4.72 16.88 16.06
CA VAL A 2 -5.02 16.60 14.65
C VAL A 2 -4.14 15.42 14.27
N PHE A 3 -4.76 14.29 13.94
CA PHE A 3 -4.06 13.18 13.31
C PHE A 3 -3.93 13.53 11.83
N ASN A 4 -2.73 13.90 11.42
CA ASN A 4 -2.34 14.00 10.01
C ASN A 4 -1.71 12.63 9.70
N ASP A 5 -2.52 11.63 9.34
CA ASP A 5 -2.03 10.26 9.19
C ASP A 5 -1.32 10.12 7.84
N HIS A 6 0.00 10.29 7.87
CA HIS A 6 0.90 9.98 6.78
C HIS A 6 1.11 8.46 6.73
N GLY A 7 0.52 7.79 5.74
CA GLY A 7 0.93 6.51 5.15
C GLY A 7 1.12 5.29 6.08
N THR A 8 0.29 4.28 5.90
CA THR A 8 0.33 2.95 6.58
C THR A 8 1.72 2.28 6.57
N LEU A 9 2.47 2.40 5.47
CA LEU A 9 3.83 1.84 5.36
C LEU A 9 4.84 2.56 6.26
N GLN A 10 4.72 3.88 6.43
CA GLN A 10 5.61 4.67 7.28
C GLN A 10 5.42 4.30 8.76
N ARG A 11 4.17 4.08 9.17
CA ARG A 11 3.82 3.63 10.51
C ARG A 11 4.36 2.23 10.82
N LEU A 12 4.36 1.33 9.83
CA LEU A 12 4.91 -0.03 9.97
C LEU A 12 6.44 0.00 10.14
N LEU A 13 7.15 0.83 9.38
CA LEU A 13 8.59 1.02 9.50
C LEU A 13 9.01 1.63 10.86
N TRP A 14 8.26 2.60 11.36
CA TRP A 14 8.50 3.24 12.67
C TRP A 14 8.19 2.31 13.85
N GLY A 15 7.15 1.48 13.74
CA GLY A 15 6.80 0.53 14.80
C GLY A 15 7.94 -0.46 15.10
N VAL A 16 8.53 -1.05 14.05
CA VAL A 16 9.58 -2.08 14.19
C VAL A 16 10.90 -1.51 14.73
N SER A 17 11.22 -0.25 14.43
CA SER A 17 12.47 0.37 14.91
C SER A 17 12.43 0.76 16.39
N THR A 18 11.25 1.00 16.96
CA THR A 18 11.09 1.46 18.36
C THR A 18 10.75 0.33 19.32
N HIS A 19 10.00 -0.68 18.88
CA HIS A 19 9.56 -1.79 19.71
C HIS A 19 9.66 -3.10 18.93
N ARG A 20 10.53 -4.02 19.39
CA ARG A 20 10.49 -5.42 18.94
C ARG A 20 9.45 -6.17 19.78
N PRO A 21 8.30 -6.58 19.22
CA PRO A 21 7.33 -7.36 19.98
C PRO A 21 7.94 -8.73 20.34
N THR A 22 7.71 -9.17 21.57
CA THR A 22 8.13 -10.49 22.03
C THR A 22 7.48 -11.56 21.17
N ASP A 23 8.27 -12.45 20.59
CA ASP A 23 7.80 -13.55 19.72
C ASP A 23 7.97 -14.90 20.42
N PRO A 24 7.06 -15.27 21.34
CA PRO A 24 7.19 -16.50 22.12
C PRO A 24 7.08 -17.76 21.26
N ARG A 25 6.54 -17.65 20.03
CA ARG A 25 6.31 -18.78 19.12
C ARG A 25 7.30 -18.82 17.96
N SER A 26 8.27 -17.90 17.91
CA SER A 26 9.21 -17.76 16.78
C SER A 26 8.48 -17.68 15.42
N SER A 27 7.32 -17.02 15.39
CA SER A 27 6.42 -16.93 14.25
C SER A 27 6.51 -15.60 13.48
N TYR A 28 7.21 -14.62 14.03
CA TYR A 28 7.39 -13.31 13.41
C TYR A 28 8.52 -13.33 12.38
N LEU A 29 8.47 -12.34 11.50
CA LEU A 29 9.50 -12.09 10.51
C LEU A 29 10.84 -11.88 11.22
N LYS A 30 11.81 -12.77 10.98
CA LYS A 30 13.18 -12.63 11.46
C LYS A 30 13.98 -11.85 10.43
N ILE A 31 14.36 -10.63 10.78
CA ILE A 31 15.20 -9.77 9.96
C ILE A 31 16.60 -9.84 10.58
N GLY A 32 17.62 -10.08 9.76
CA GLY A 32 19.00 -10.10 10.24
C GLY A 32 19.39 -8.75 10.84
N ASP A 33 20.33 -8.72 11.78
CA ASP A 33 20.67 -7.47 12.50
C ASP A 33 21.16 -6.33 11.58
N GLU A 34 21.70 -6.67 10.41
CA GLU A 34 22.17 -5.73 9.37
C GLU A 34 21.12 -5.46 8.27
N GLU A 35 20.03 -6.22 8.24
CA GLU A 35 19.02 -6.12 7.19
C GLU A 35 17.95 -5.07 7.55
N LYS A 36 17.60 -4.21 6.60
CA LYS A 36 16.56 -3.20 6.81
C LYS A 36 15.18 -3.78 6.54
N VAL A 37 14.21 -3.49 7.41
CA VAL A 37 12.79 -3.83 7.23
C VAL A 37 12.26 -3.36 5.87
N SER A 38 12.66 -2.16 5.44
CA SER A 38 12.26 -1.62 4.15
C SER A 38 12.74 -2.45 2.96
N GLN A 39 13.95 -3.04 3.04
CA GLN A 39 14.45 -3.93 1.99
C GLN A 39 13.59 -5.19 1.91
N ARG A 40 13.26 -5.78 3.06
CA ARG A 40 12.42 -6.98 3.12
C ARG A 40 10.99 -6.73 2.61
N ILE A 41 10.43 -5.54 2.87
CA ILE A 41 9.13 -5.13 2.32
C ILE A 41 9.19 -5.07 0.79
N VAL A 42 10.21 -4.40 0.23
CA VAL A 42 10.40 -4.31 -1.23
C VAL A 42 10.58 -5.70 -1.86
N GLU A 43 11.31 -6.61 -1.20
CA GLU A 43 11.44 -8.00 -1.66
C GLU A 43 10.09 -8.71 -1.70
N TYR A 44 9.23 -8.52 -0.70
CA TYR A 44 7.91 -9.14 -0.68
C TYR A 44 6.95 -8.57 -1.71
N ILE A 45 7.01 -7.26 -1.96
CA ILE A 45 6.26 -6.61 -3.04
C ILE A 45 6.68 -7.23 -4.38
N ARG A 46 7.99 -7.25 -4.68
CA ARG A 46 8.53 -7.80 -5.93
C ARG A 46 8.26 -9.29 -6.10
N ALA A 47 8.20 -10.04 -5.01
CA ALA A 47 7.85 -11.46 -5.02
C ALA A 47 6.34 -11.71 -5.14
N GLY A 48 5.51 -10.68 -5.21
CA GLY A 48 4.05 -10.80 -5.25
C GLY A 48 3.45 -11.40 -3.97
N ARG A 49 4.10 -11.13 -2.82
CA ARG A 49 3.72 -11.68 -1.49
C ARG A 49 3.10 -10.63 -0.56
N LEU A 50 3.16 -9.35 -0.94
CA LEU A 50 2.60 -8.25 -0.17
C LEU A 50 1.83 -7.32 -1.10
N PHE A 51 0.59 -7.03 -0.71
CA PHE A 51 -0.31 -6.11 -1.38
C PHE A 51 -0.95 -5.21 -0.33
N VAL A 52 -1.32 -3.99 -0.73
CA VAL A 52 -1.92 -2.96 0.13
C VAL A 52 -3.15 -2.42 -0.59
N GLY A 53 -4.31 -2.49 0.07
CA GLY A 53 -5.51 -1.81 -0.38
C GLY A 53 -5.37 -0.30 -0.18
N VAL A 54 -5.75 0.49 -1.16
CA VAL A 54 -5.74 1.96 -1.12
C VAL A 54 -7.04 2.51 -1.69
N GLU A 55 -7.55 3.57 -1.07
CA GLU A 55 -8.66 4.38 -1.61
C GLU A 55 -8.09 5.36 -2.66
N GLY A 56 -8.95 5.83 -3.58
CA GLY A 56 -8.50 6.59 -4.76
C GLY A 56 -8.07 8.02 -4.46
N ASP A 57 -8.55 8.58 -3.36
CA ASP A 57 -8.25 9.94 -2.88
C ASP A 57 -7.03 10.01 -1.94
N GLU A 58 -6.32 8.89 -1.73
CA GLU A 58 -5.16 8.82 -0.83
C GLU A 58 -4.01 9.75 -1.29
N PRO A 59 -3.73 10.86 -0.58
CA PRO A 59 -2.78 11.87 -1.06
C PRO A 59 -1.34 11.35 -1.16
N ALA A 60 -1.01 10.30 -0.41
CA ALA A 60 0.32 9.71 -0.42
C ALA A 60 0.53 8.67 -1.55
N LEU A 61 -0.49 8.35 -2.35
CA LEU A 61 -0.43 7.26 -3.33
C LEU A 61 0.68 7.47 -4.37
N ALA A 62 0.77 8.67 -4.96
CA ALA A 62 1.79 8.99 -5.95
C ALA A 62 3.22 8.84 -5.38
N TYR A 63 3.44 9.33 -4.16
CA TYR A 63 4.71 9.18 -3.46
C TYR A 63 5.03 7.71 -3.17
N ALA A 64 4.04 6.93 -2.73
CA ALA A 64 4.21 5.53 -2.40
C ALA A 64 4.54 4.69 -3.65
N ILE A 65 3.86 4.93 -4.78
CA ILE A 65 4.16 4.31 -6.07
C ILE A 65 5.59 4.63 -6.51
N ASN A 66 5.97 5.91 -6.49
CA ASN A 66 7.31 6.35 -6.89
C ASN A 66 8.42 5.80 -5.97
N THR A 67 8.10 5.45 -4.73
CA THR A 67 9.06 4.91 -3.75
C THR A 67 9.17 3.38 -3.81
N TYR A 68 8.05 2.66 -3.95
CA TYR A 68 7.98 1.21 -3.75
C TYR A 68 7.59 0.41 -5.00
N GLY A 69 7.15 1.09 -6.06
CA GLY A 69 6.59 0.47 -7.26
C GLY A 69 5.08 0.30 -7.17
N SER A 70 4.38 0.39 -8.31
CA SER A 70 2.93 0.25 -8.35
C SER A 70 2.44 -1.18 -8.08
N GLU A 71 3.32 -2.20 -8.09
CA GLU A 71 2.90 -3.60 -7.97
C GLU A 71 2.30 -3.94 -6.59
N ALA A 72 2.53 -3.12 -5.58
CA ALA A 72 2.01 -3.36 -4.23
C ALA A 72 0.54 -2.94 -4.06
N PHE A 73 0.03 -2.00 -4.85
CA PHE A 73 -1.20 -1.28 -4.50
C PHE A 73 -2.41 -1.80 -5.25
N ILE A 74 -3.54 -1.95 -4.57
CA ILE A 74 -4.82 -2.37 -5.13
C ILE A 74 -5.86 -1.33 -4.74
N PHE A 75 -6.59 -0.79 -5.71
CA PHE A 75 -7.74 0.06 -5.43
C PHE A 75 -8.80 -0.70 -4.62
N SER A 76 -9.26 -0.10 -3.54
CA SER A 76 -10.27 -0.64 -2.63
C SER A 76 -11.13 0.52 -2.14
N SER A 77 -12.43 0.45 -2.43
CA SER A 77 -13.38 1.53 -2.07
C SER A 77 -13.81 1.56 -0.61
N ASP A 78 -13.47 0.54 0.19
CA ASP A 78 -13.99 0.33 1.55
C ASP A 78 -15.53 0.35 1.67
N TYR A 79 -16.25 0.03 0.59
CA TYR A 79 -17.71 -0.06 0.66
C TYR A 79 -18.15 -1.13 1.67
N PRO A 80 -19.07 -0.83 2.62
CA PRO A 80 -19.96 0.35 2.67
C PRO A 80 -19.61 1.42 3.73
N HIS A 81 -18.34 1.59 4.14
CA HIS A 81 -17.95 2.60 5.13
C HIS A 81 -18.01 4.01 4.53
N GLU A 82 -19.14 4.69 4.71
CA GLU A 82 -19.38 6.09 4.34
C GLU A 82 -19.17 6.45 2.85
N VAL A 83 -18.87 5.47 2.00
CA VAL A 83 -18.78 5.61 0.54
C VAL A 83 -20.07 5.20 -0.18
N ASN A 84 -20.33 5.81 -1.32
CA ASN A 84 -21.40 5.45 -2.25
C ASN A 84 -20.87 5.38 -3.69
N LYS A 85 -21.75 5.10 -4.65
CA LYS A 85 -21.34 4.96 -6.06
C LYS A 85 -20.68 6.23 -6.58
N GLU A 86 -21.27 7.38 -6.26
CA GLU A 86 -20.80 8.68 -6.71
C GLU A 86 -19.43 9.04 -6.12
N THR A 87 -19.18 8.73 -4.84
CA THR A 87 -17.86 8.97 -4.23
C THR A 87 -16.80 8.03 -4.82
N ILE A 88 -17.13 6.76 -5.05
CA ILE A 88 -16.21 5.79 -5.65
C ILE A 88 -15.84 6.20 -7.08
N GLU A 89 -16.80 6.67 -7.88
CA GLU A 89 -16.51 7.18 -9.22
C GLU A 89 -15.59 8.41 -9.16
N HIS A 90 -15.81 9.30 -8.18
CA HIS A 90 -14.96 10.47 -7.97
C HIS A 90 -13.53 10.10 -7.55
N GLU A 91 -13.35 9.17 -6.61
CA GLU A 91 -12.04 8.67 -6.17
C GLU A 91 -11.25 8.05 -7.34
N ILE A 92 -11.92 7.34 -8.24
CA ILE A 92 -11.29 6.80 -9.44
C ILE A 92 -10.85 7.93 -10.38
N ASP A 93 -11.69 8.95 -10.58
CA ASP A 93 -11.34 10.12 -11.40
C ASP A 93 -10.13 10.86 -10.80
N GLU A 94 -10.09 11.08 -9.49
CA GLU A 94 -8.94 11.71 -8.81
C GLU A 94 -7.65 10.91 -9.00
N LEU A 95 -7.70 9.58 -8.85
CA LEU A 95 -6.55 8.70 -9.13
C LEU A 95 -6.10 8.83 -10.59
N MET A 96 -7.05 8.92 -11.53
CA MET A 96 -6.75 9.09 -12.96
C MET A 96 -6.17 10.46 -13.29
N GLU A 97 -6.41 11.49 -12.49
CA GLU A 97 -5.86 12.85 -12.63
C GLU A 97 -4.46 13.03 -12.02
N ILE A 98 -3.91 12.03 -11.34
CA ILE A 98 -2.54 12.10 -10.80
C ILE A 98 -1.52 12.16 -11.95
N ASP A 99 -0.86 13.30 -12.13
CA ASP A 99 0.17 13.52 -13.17
C ASP A 99 1.54 12.91 -12.82
N ASP A 100 1.81 12.67 -11.54
CA ASP A 100 3.11 12.21 -11.02
C ASP A 100 3.33 10.68 -11.13
N ILE A 101 2.42 9.95 -11.78
CA ILE A 101 2.50 8.50 -12.02
C ILE A 101 2.10 8.15 -13.45
N THR A 102 2.56 7.01 -13.96
CA THR A 102 2.29 6.61 -15.35
C THR A 102 0.90 5.97 -15.51
N ASP A 103 0.39 5.92 -16.75
CA ASP A 103 -0.83 5.16 -17.06
C ASP A 103 -0.71 3.67 -16.72
N THR A 104 0.52 3.12 -16.77
CA THR A 104 0.78 1.73 -16.35
C THR A 104 0.63 1.59 -14.84
N ASP A 105 1.07 2.57 -14.05
CA ASP A 105 0.88 2.57 -12.61
C ASP A 105 -0.61 2.64 -12.26
N LYS A 106 -1.37 3.53 -12.91
CA LYS A 106 -2.82 3.64 -12.75
C LYS A 106 -3.53 2.32 -13.08
N ALA A 107 -3.18 1.70 -14.21
CA ALA A 107 -3.74 0.40 -14.62
C ALA A 107 -3.38 -0.73 -13.65
N ASN A 108 -2.18 -0.71 -13.06
CA ASN A 108 -1.77 -1.67 -12.05
C ASN A 108 -2.64 -1.56 -10.80
N VAL A 109 -2.81 -0.35 -10.27
CA VAL A 109 -3.59 -0.09 -9.05
C VAL A 109 -5.08 -0.43 -9.25
N LEU A 110 -5.67 0.02 -10.36
CA LEU A 110 -7.10 -0.16 -10.62
C LEU A 110 -7.49 -1.59 -11.01
N ALA A 111 -6.56 -2.39 -11.58
CA ALA A 111 -6.92 -3.69 -12.12
C ALA A 111 -5.84 -4.77 -12.00
N ALA A 112 -4.65 -4.57 -12.59
CA ALA A 112 -3.72 -5.68 -12.82
C ALA A 112 -3.24 -6.35 -11.52
N ASN A 113 -3.06 -5.57 -10.45
CA ASN A 113 -2.66 -6.12 -9.16
C ASN A 113 -3.79 -6.92 -8.48
N ALA A 114 -5.04 -6.47 -8.60
CA ALA A 114 -6.19 -7.22 -8.10
C ALA A 114 -6.33 -8.56 -8.85
N GLN A 115 -6.16 -8.55 -10.18
CA GLN A 115 -6.17 -9.77 -10.99
C GLN A 115 -5.09 -10.76 -10.54
N ARG A 116 -3.87 -10.27 -10.28
CA ARG A 116 -2.77 -11.10 -9.75
C ARG A 116 -3.07 -11.65 -8.35
N PHE A 117 -3.65 -10.83 -7.47
CA PHE A 117 -3.94 -11.22 -6.09
C PHE A 117 -5.08 -12.25 -6.01
N TYR A 118 -6.18 -12.01 -6.73
CA TYR A 118 -7.35 -12.88 -6.72
C TYR A 118 -7.29 -14.02 -7.74
N SER A 119 -6.28 -14.04 -8.61
CA SER A 119 -6.12 -15.03 -9.69
C SER A 119 -7.34 -15.10 -10.62
N ILE A 120 -7.80 -13.93 -11.07
CA ILE A 120 -8.96 -13.75 -11.97
C ILE A 120 -8.56 -13.26 -13.35
#